data_AF-I0KAW3-F1
#
_entry.id   AF-I0KAW3-F1
#
_cell.length_a   1.000
_cell.length_b   1.000
_cell.length_c   1.000
_cell.angle_alpha   90.00
_cell.angle_beta   90.00
_cell.angle_gamma   90.00
#
_symmetry.space_group_name_H-M   'P 1'
#
loop_
_entity.id
_entity.type
_entity.pdbx_description
1 polymer ?
#
loop_
_entity_poly.entity_id
_entity_poly.type
_entity_poly.pdbx_seq_one_letter_code
_entity_poly.pdbx_strand_id
1 'polypeptide(L)'
;MKFYHQTRLHQPDLGINGNCFPTALACLLDLDSPEAAPQFQELFDDPDQNWFAMMQDWLYELGWEFITVYKHRSNGQPYLVSGDTERGTYHVCIYQDGKLLHDPHPSGAGLINVKEIQMLIPVSNETNDPVQV
;
A
#
# COMPACT_ATOMS: atom_id res chain seq x y z
N MET A 1 6.92 -12.83 4.62
CA MET A 1 6.59 -11.43 4.96
C MET A 1 7.57 -10.91 5.99
N LYS A 2 8.50 -10.05 5.56
CA LYS A 2 9.39 -9.26 6.42
C LYS A 2 8.76 -7.88 6.68
N PHE A 3 8.90 -7.37 7.90
CA PHE A 3 8.44 -6.02 8.25
C PHE A 3 9.60 -5.04 8.27
N TYR A 4 9.44 -3.94 7.55
CA TYR A 4 10.39 -2.85 7.48
C TYR A 4 9.77 -1.55 8.00
N HIS A 5 10.60 -0.70 8.60
CA HIS A 5 10.24 0.70 8.78
C HIS A 5 10.54 1.47 7.50
N GLN A 6 9.79 2.55 7.29
CA GLN A 6 10.01 3.50 6.21
C GLN A 6 11.39 4.15 6.37
N THR A 7 12.11 4.26 5.26
CA THR A 7 13.46 4.84 5.23
C THR A 7 13.45 6.34 4.97
N ARG A 8 12.33 6.88 4.46
CA ARG A 8 12.10 8.31 4.26
C ARG A 8 10.92 8.75 5.11
N LEU A 9 11.17 9.64 6.06
CA LEU A 9 10.11 10.27 6.87
C LEU A 9 9.54 11.46 6.11
N HIS A 10 8.22 11.63 6.19
CA HIS A 10 7.56 12.77 5.57
C HIS A 10 8.01 14.07 6.27
N GLN A 11 8.54 15.02 5.49
CA GLN A 11 8.98 16.33 5.96
C GLN A 11 8.50 17.38 4.95
N PRO A 12 7.24 17.84 5.04
CA PRO A 12 6.63 18.72 4.05
C PRO A 12 7.35 20.06 3.92
N ASP A 13 7.91 20.59 5.03
CA ASP A 13 8.69 21.84 5.02
C ASP A 13 9.96 21.75 4.15
N LEU A 14 10.43 20.53 3.87
CA LEU A 14 11.57 20.26 3.00
C LEU A 14 11.16 19.67 1.64
N GLY A 15 9.86 19.57 1.38
CA GLY A 15 9.32 18.93 0.17
C GLY A 15 9.60 17.42 0.09
N ILE A 16 9.78 16.75 1.24
CA ILE A 16 10.09 15.31 1.27
C ILE A 16 8.81 14.51 1.53
N ASN A 17 8.42 13.70 0.56
CA ASN A 17 7.34 12.73 0.72
C ASN A 17 7.85 11.45 1.39
N GLY A 18 7.14 11.02 2.44
CA GLY A 18 7.50 9.81 3.18
C GLY A 18 7.16 8.56 2.37
N ASN A 19 8.02 7.54 2.42
CA ASN A 19 7.83 6.31 1.63
C ASN A 19 7.05 5.22 2.38
N CYS A 20 6.07 5.59 3.21
CA CYS A 20 5.26 4.63 3.96
C CYS A 20 4.49 3.66 3.04
N PHE A 21 3.97 4.15 1.92
CA PHE A 21 3.23 3.34 0.95
C PHE A 21 4.11 2.32 0.20
N PRO A 22 5.24 2.69 -0.44
CA PRO A 22 6.19 1.70 -0.97
C PRO A 22 6.69 0.73 0.10
N THR A 23 6.94 1.20 1.33
CA THR A 23 7.38 0.32 2.43
C THR A 23 6.33 -0.73 2.77
N ALA A 24 5.06 -0.35 2.86
CA ALA A 24 3.97 -1.27 3.14
C ALA A 24 3.79 -2.30 2.01
N LEU A 25 3.90 -1.87 0.74
CA LEU A 25 3.90 -2.77 -0.41
C LEU A 25 5.10 -3.73 -0.40
N ALA A 26 6.30 -3.24 -0.12
CA ALA A 26 7.50 -4.07 0.00
C ALA A 26 7.35 -5.14 1.08
N CYS A 27 6.75 -4.80 2.22
CA CYS A 27 6.41 -5.79 3.25
C CYS A 27 5.42 -6.82 2.70
N LEU A 28 4.25 -6.40 2.20
CA LEU A 28 3.20 -7.31 1.72
C LEU A 28 3.67 -8.26 0.60
N LEU A 29 4.52 -7.76 -0.30
CA LEU A 29 5.09 -8.52 -1.42
C LEU A 29 6.36 -9.29 -1.05
N ASP A 30 6.79 -9.24 0.22
CA ASP A 30 7.98 -9.89 0.75
C ASP A 30 9.29 -9.53 0.02
N LEU A 31 9.42 -8.26 -0.38
CA LEU A 31 10.62 -7.73 -1.03
C LEU A 31 11.80 -7.59 -0.05
N ASP A 32 13.01 -7.43 -0.60
CA ASP A 32 14.23 -7.38 0.22
C ASP A 32 14.49 -6.04 0.93
N SER A 33 13.81 -4.96 0.54
CA SER A 33 13.92 -3.65 1.18
C SER A 33 12.75 -2.73 0.79
N PRO A 34 12.50 -1.65 1.55
CA PRO A 34 11.58 -0.58 1.13
C PRO A 34 11.92 0.03 -0.24
N GLU A 35 13.21 0.09 -0.59
CA GLU A 35 13.71 0.63 -1.86
C GLU A 35 13.47 -0.30 -3.06
N ALA A 36 13.17 -1.58 -2.81
CA ALA A 36 12.85 -2.52 -3.89
C ALA A 36 11.45 -2.26 -4.49
N ALA A 37 10.56 -1.59 -3.77
CA ALA A 37 9.30 -1.10 -4.33
C ALA A 37 9.52 0.24 -5.05
N PRO A 38 8.85 0.50 -6.19
CA PRO A 38 8.90 1.80 -6.84
C PRO A 38 8.45 2.90 -5.87
N GLN A 39 9.18 4.02 -5.89
CA GLN A 39 8.98 5.13 -4.96
C GLN A 39 7.87 6.06 -5.45
N PHE A 40 6.64 5.54 -5.54
CA PHE A 40 5.47 6.25 -6.06
C PHE A 40 5.14 7.55 -5.31
N GLN A 41 5.56 7.68 -4.05
CA GLN A 41 5.34 8.89 -3.25
C GLN A 41 6.01 10.13 -3.83
N GLU A 42 7.08 9.96 -4.61
CA GLU A 42 7.77 11.05 -5.28
C GLU A 42 6.90 11.68 -6.40
N LEU A 43 5.83 10.98 -6.81
CA LEU A 43 4.93 11.36 -7.89
C LEU A 43 3.55 11.83 -7.38
N PHE A 44 3.31 11.88 -6.07
CA PHE A 44 1.99 12.20 -5.51
C PHE A 44 1.53 13.63 -5.83
N ASP A 45 2.47 14.57 -5.90
CA ASP A 45 2.20 15.98 -6.13
C ASP A 45 2.45 16.40 -7.59
N ASP A 46 2.79 15.46 -8.48
CA ASP A 46 3.03 15.72 -9.90
C ASP A 46 1.72 15.53 -10.69
N PRO A 47 1.07 16.62 -11.17
CA PRO A 47 -0.21 16.53 -11.87
C PRO A 47 -0.10 15.89 -13.26
N ASP A 48 1.11 15.80 -13.83
CA ASP A 48 1.34 15.21 -15.15
C ASP A 48 1.58 13.69 -15.05
N GLN A 49 1.70 13.14 -13.83
CA GLN A 49 1.95 11.72 -13.58
C GLN A 49 0.75 11.05 -12.92
N ASN A 50 0.34 9.92 -13.49
CA ASN A 50 -0.68 9.06 -12.87
C ASN A 50 0.01 7.96 -12.07
N TRP A 51 0.52 8.31 -10.89
CA TRP A 51 1.23 7.38 -10.01
C TRP A 51 0.38 6.13 -9.69
N PHE A 52 -0.95 6.28 -9.59
CA PHE A 52 -1.85 5.18 -9.26
C PHE A 52 -1.95 4.17 -10.42
N ALA A 53 -2.01 4.64 -11.66
CA ALA A 53 -1.96 3.76 -12.84
C ALA A 53 -0.61 3.03 -12.92
N MET A 54 0.51 3.75 -12.73
CA MET A 54 1.85 3.15 -12.72
C MET A 54 2.00 2.08 -11.64
N MET A 55 1.41 2.30 -10.47
CA MET A 55 1.38 1.34 -9.37
C MET A 55 0.55 0.09 -9.70
N GLN A 56 -0.63 0.28 -10.31
CA GLN A 56 -1.45 -0.84 -10.75
C GLN A 56 -0.75 -1.67 -11.83
N ASP A 57 -0.13 -1.03 -12.83
CA ASP A 57 0.61 -1.73 -13.89
C ASP A 57 1.76 -2.54 -13.30
N TRP A 58 2.55 -1.95 -12.40
CA TRP A 58 3.64 -2.65 -11.71
C TRP A 58 3.15 -3.85 -10.88
N LEU A 59 2.05 -3.71 -10.14
CA LEU A 59 1.48 -4.81 -9.38
C LEU A 59 0.93 -5.91 -10.31
N TYR A 60 0.29 -5.53 -11.41
CA TYR A 60 -0.26 -6.46 -12.38
C TYR A 60 0.84 -7.31 -13.03
N GLU A 61 1.98 -6.70 -13.38
CA GLU A 61 3.17 -7.42 -13.85
C GLU A 61 3.70 -8.44 -12.83
N LEU A 62 3.50 -8.19 -11.53
CA LEU A 62 3.83 -9.11 -10.45
C LEU A 62 2.72 -10.14 -10.16
N GLY A 63 1.61 -10.12 -10.91
CA GLY A 63 0.47 -11.02 -10.75
C GLY A 63 -0.52 -10.60 -9.67
N TRP A 64 -0.55 -9.32 -9.31
CA TRP A 64 -1.44 -8.76 -8.28
C TRP A 64 -2.36 -7.67 -8.81
N GLU A 65 -3.61 -7.67 -8.36
CA GLU A 65 -4.53 -6.56 -8.51
C GLU A 65 -4.67 -5.81 -7.18
N PHE A 66 -4.73 -4.48 -7.26
CA PHE A 66 -4.93 -3.58 -6.12
C PHE A 66 -6.40 -3.15 -6.06
N ILE A 67 -7.14 -3.66 -5.08
CA ILE A 67 -8.57 -3.40 -4.96
C ILE A 67 -8.91 -2.67 -3.67
N THR A 68 -9.88 -1.76 -3.74
CA THR A 68 -10.49 -1.14 -2.54
C THR A 68 -11.63 -2.01 -2.03
N VAL A 69 -11.68 -2.22 -0.71
CA VAL A 69 -12.77 -2.94 -0.03
C VAL A 69 -13.41 -2.06 1.04
N TYR A 70 -14.69 -2.30 1.31
CA TYR A 70 -15.47 -1.44 2.21
C TYR A 70 -15.43 -1.86 3.69
N LYS A 71 -14.81 -3.00 4.02
CA LYS A 71 -14.76 -3.52 5.38
C LYS A 71 -13.50 -4.34 5.63
N HIS A 72 -13.06 -4.34 6.89
CA HIS A 72 -12.01 -5.24 7.37
C HIS A 72 -12.36 -6.70 7.06
N ARG A 73 -11.35 -7.46 6.66
CA ARG A 73 -11.43 -8.93 6.50
C ARG A 73 -10.96 -9.62 7.77
N SER A 74 -11.48 -10.83 7.98
CA SER A 74 -11.17 -11.71 9.11
C SER A 74 -10.86 -13.14 8.61
N ASN A 75 -9.88 -13.24 7.70
CA ASN A 75 -9.50 -14.48 7.01
C ASN A 75 -7.99 -14.76 7.10
N GLY A 76 -7.25 -14.05 7.96
CA GLY A 76 -5.81 -14.18 8.11
C GLY A 76 -4.98 -13.51 7.02
N GLN A 77 -5.58 -12.92 5.98
CA GLN A 77 -4.85 -12.23 4.93
C GLN A 77 -4.47 -10.80 5.37
N PRO A 78 -3.19 -10.39 5.31
CA PRO A 78 -2.79 -9.01 5.51
C PRO A 78 -3.28 -8.08 4.39
N TYR A 79 -3.60 -6.84 4.73
CA TYR A 79 -4.09 -5.82 3.80
C TYR A 79 -3.67 -4.42 4.23
N LEU A 80 -3.76 -3.46 3.31
CA LEU A 80 -3.42 -2.06 3.57
C LEU A 80 -4.63 -1.33 4.13
N VAL A 81 -4.37 -0.45 5.09
CA VAL A 81 -5.35 0.49 5.62
C VAL A 81 -4.70 1.86 5.65
N SER A 82 -5.35 2.83 5.02
CA SER A 82 -4.87 4.21 4.95
C SER A 82 -5.80 5.15 5.69
N GLY A 83 -5.24 6.19 6.29
CA GLY A 83 -6.01 7.16 7.04
C GLY A 83 -5.20 8.22 7.77
N ASP A 84 -5.89 8.93 8.67
CA ASP A 84 -5.30 10.03 9.42
C ASP A 84 -4.51 9.50 10.63
N THR A 85 -3.40 10.16 10.94
CA THR A 85 -2.56 9.88 12.11
C THR A 85 -2.64 11.02 13.13
N GLU A 86 -2.27 10.74 14.38
CA GLU A 86 -2.11 11.77 15.41
C GLU A 86 -1.07 12.85 15.07
N ARG A 87 -0.19 12.57 14.09
CA ARG A 87 0.85 13.47 13.60
C ARG A 87 0.33 14.49 12.58
N GLY A 88 -0.95 14.42 12.21
CA GLY A 88 -1.54 15.30 11.20
C GLY A 88 -1.18 14.94 9.76
N THR A 89 -0.67 13.73 9.51
CA THR A 89 -0.31 13.23 8.17
C THR A 89 -1.22 12.08 7.74
N TYR A 90 -1.48 11.97 6.44
CA TYR A 90 -2.07 10.77 5.84
C TYR A 90 -1.03 9.65 5.81
N HIS A 91 -1.42 8.42 6.15
CA HIS A 91 -0.49 7.31 6.34
C HIS A 91 -1.14 5.98 6.01
N VAL A 92 -0.33 4.97 5.75
CA VAL A 92 -0.76 3.61 5.46
C VAL A 92 -0.08 2.61 6.41
N CYS A 93 -0.88 1.69 6.91
CA CYS A 93 -0.48 0.60 7.78
C CYS A 93 -0.92 -0.74 7.19
N ILE A 94 -0.31 -1.83 7.67
CA ILE A 94 -0.73 -3.19 7.36
C ILE A 94 -1.62 -3.67 8.50
N TYR A 95 -2.80 -4.16 8.16
CA TYR A 95 -3.75 -4.76 9.08
C TYR A 95 -3.95 -6.23 8.74
N GLN A 96 -4.34 -7.01 9.74
CA GLN A 96 -4.81 -8.38 9.58
C GLN A 96 -5.93 -8.62 10.60
N ASP A 97 -7.02 -9.25 10.15
CA ASP A 97 -8.16 -9.59 11.02
C ASP A 97 -8.73 -8.39 11.81
N GLY A 98 -8.72 -7.21 11.19
CA GLY A 98 -9.23 -5.96 11.76
C GLY A 98 -8.31 -5.29 12.77
N LYS A 99 -7.09 -5.82 12.94
CA LYS A 99 -6.09 -5.30 13.88
C LYS A 99 -4.88 -4.76 13.13
N LEU A 100 -4.25 -3.73 13.68
CA LEU A 100 -2.96 -3.26 13.22
C LEU A 100 -1.95 -4.40 13.34
N LEU A 101 -1.40 -4.82 12.21
CA LEU A 101 -0.36 -5.84 12.15
C LEU A 101 1.02 -5.20 12.11
N HIS A 102 1.18 -4.15 11.30
CA HIS A 102 2.44 -3.42 11.19
C HIS A 102 2.19 -1.97 10.76
N ASP A 103 2.95 -1.05 11.35
CA ASP A 103 3.01 0.36 10.96
C ASP A 103 4.42 0.62 10.39
N PRO A 104 4.56 1.00 9.10
CA PRO A 104 5.85 1.37 8.52
C PRO A 104 6.53 2.52 9.25
N HIS A 105 5.80 3.39 9.94
CA HIS A 105 6.38 4.48 10.70
C HIS A 105 7.05 3.93 11.99
N PRO A 106 8.30 4.32 12.33
CA PRO A 106 9.02 3.80 13.50
C PRO A 106 8.31 3.99 14.85
N SER A 107 7.34 4.91 14.93
CA SER A 107 6.57 5.13 16.17
C SER A 107 5.59 3.99 16.47
N GLY A 108 5.16 3.22 15.46
CA GLY A 108 4.17 2.16 15.66
C GLY A 108 2.78 2.64 16.11
N ALA A 109 2.48 3.93 15.94
CA ALA A 109 1.29 4.56 16.54
C ALA A 109 -0.01 4.19 15.81
N GLY A 110 0.07 3.79 14.55
CA GLY A 110 -1.08 3.46 13.72
C GLY A 110 -1.91 4.68 13.32
N LEU A 111 -3.18 4.42 13.04
CA LEU A 111 -4.14 5.39 12.52
C LEU A 111 -5.16 5.76 13.60
N ILE A 112 -5.55 7.04 13.64
CA ILE A 112 -6.65 7.53 14.49
C ILE A 112 -7.99 7.55 13.74
N ASN A 113 -7.96 7.53 12.41
CA ASN A 113 -9.16 7.53 11.58
C ASN A 113 -8.91 6.78 10.27
N VAL A 114 -9.64 5.68 10.05
CA VAL A 114 -9.53 4.87 8.83
C VAL A 114 -10.29 5.54 7.68
N LYS A 115 -9.67 5.63 6.50
CA LYS A 115 -10.27 6.23 5.30
C LYS A 115 -10.44 5.21 4.18
N GLU A 116 -9.43 4.37 3.99
CA GLU A 116 -9.38 3.42 2.87
C GLU A 116 -8.87 2.07 3.37
N ILE A 117 -9.42 1.00 2.78
CA ILE A 117 -8.94 -0.36 2.99
C ILE A 117 -8.67 -0.95 1.61
N GLN A 118 -7.44 -1.38 1.38
CA GLN A 118 -7.00 -1.89 0.08
C GLN A 118 -6.36 -3.27 0.23
N MET A 119 -6.59 -4.14 -0.75
CA MET A 119 -6.07 -5.51 -0.76
C MET A 119 -5.31 -5.78 -2.05
N LEU A 120 -4.27 -6.61 -1.94
CA LEU A 120 -3.68 -7.30 -3.07
C LEU A 120 -4.39 -8.64 -3.25
N ILE A 121 -4.96 -8.86 -4.43
CA ILE A 121 -5.52 -10.16 -4.81
C ILE A 121 -4.75 -10.70 -6.02
N PRO A 122 -4.57 -12.03 -6.16
CA PRO A 122 -3.96 -12.57 -7.35
C PRO A 122 -4.78 -12.19 -8.59
N VAL A 123 -4.10 -11.79 -9.67
CA VAL A 123 -4.75 -11.64 -10.98
C VAL A 123 -5.40 -12.99 -11.34
N SER A 124 -6.71 -12.98 -11.57
CA SER A 124 -7.41 -14.19 -12.01
C SER A 124 -7.07 -14.46 -13.47
N ASN A 125 -6.40 -15.59 -13.75
CA ASN A 125 -6.29 -16.12 -15.12
C ASN A 125 -7.63 -16.75 -15.53
N GLU A 126 -8.72 -15.99 -15.54
CA GLU A 126 -9.86 -16.34 -16.37
C GLU A 126 -9.44 -15.94 -17.79
N THR A 127 -8.79 -16.86 -18.50
CA THR A 127 -8.71 -16.78 -19.95
C THR A 127 -10.14 -16.54 -20.45
N ASN A 128 -10.36 -15.40 -21.09
CA ASN A 128 -11.47 -15.23 -22.03
C ASN A 128 -11.30 -16.30 -23.12
N ASP A 129 -11.74 -17.53 -22.85
CA ASP A 129 -12.19 -18.40 -23.91
C ASP A 129 -13.42 -17.69 -24.48
N PRO A 130 -13.40 -17.27 -25.76
CA PRO A 130 -14.58 -16.67 -26.35
C PRO A 130 -15.71 -17.69 -26.22
N VAL A 131 -16.82 -17.25 -25.60
CA VAL A 131 -18.08 -17.98 -25.62
C VAL A 131 -18.35 -18.33 -27.08
N GLN A 132 -18.16 -19.61 -27.42
CA GLN A 132 -18.58 -20.15 -28.70
C GLN A 132 -20.10 -20.05 -28.71
N VAL A 133 -20.59 -19.09 -29.49
CA VAL A 133 -22.01 -18.88 -29.79
C VAL A 133 -22.50 -19.96 -30.73
#